data_AF-A0A225V1H2-F1
#
_entry.id   AF-A0A225V1H2-F1
#
_cell.length_a   1.000
_cell.length_b   1.000
_cell.length_c   1.000
_cell.angle_alpha   90.00
_cell.angle_beta   90.00
_cell.angle_gamma   90.00
#
_symmetry.space_group_name_H-M   'P 1'
#
loop_
_entity.id
_entity.type
_entity.pdbx_description
1 polymer ?
#
loop_
_entity_poly.entity_id
_entity_poly.type
_entity_poly.pdbx_seq_one_letter_code
_entity_poly.pdbx_strand_id
1 'polypeptide(L)'
;MLSTADPDSQQGYDFNDDSKLVARLTQRAKRSKTANKVELNKNGRPVGWHDQSWMYYKKMVEIALEEKRMIAYANGDVKLAFGASDDKKKVFMEAQAKVKQIIMASLSMAFGQRLMVMKSGTKMWKYLGEMYEGKQNAATRTNQEEILLNKLQASKYKPNWDVAQHVDNMFMMRAQRTALSADMRDPIFINLLMKSLPPNSRFDRLRGKMETGASEVDTL
;
A
#
# COMPACT_ATOMS: atom_id res chain seq x y z
N MET A 1 -58.45 -31.42 -21.76
CA MET A 1 -57.14 -30.75 -21.92
C MET A 1 -57.37 -29.26 -21.96
N LEU A 2 -56.86 -28.51 -20.98
CA LEU A 2 -56.51 -27.09 -21.08
C LEU A 2 -55.71 -26.72 -19.82
N SER A 3 -54.44 -26.38 -20.06
CA SER A 3 -53.50 -25.77 -19.12
C SER A 3 -53.73 -24.26 -19.13
N THR A 4 -53.56 -23.57 -17.98
CA THR A 4 -52.79 -22.31 -17.88
C THR A 4 -52.75 -21.75 -16.45
N ALA A 5 -51.51 -21.57 -15.98
CA ALA A 5 -50.93 -20.45 -15.21
C ALA A 5 -51.50 -20.02 -13.83
N ASP A 6 -50.61 -20.14 -12.84
CA ASP A 6 -50.66 -19.57 -11.49
C ASP A 6 -50.19 -18.10 -11.53
N PRO A 7 -50.94 -17.11 -11.00
CA PRO A 7 -50.51 -15.72 -10.97
C PRO A 7 -49.80 -15.37 -9.64
N ASP A 8 -48.72 -14.59 -9.76
CA ASP A 8 -48.11 -13.78 -8.71
C ASP A 8 -47.37 -14.49 -7.56
N SER A 9 -46.16 -14.95 -7.86
CA SER A 9 -45.06 -14.98 -6.88
C SER A 9 -44.39 -13.60 -6.79
N GLN A 10 -44.99 -12.68 -6.03
CA GLN A 10 -44.30 -11.46 -5.60
C GLN A 10 -43.26 -11.81 -4.52
N GLN A 11 -42.02 -12.08 -4.96
CA GLN A 11 -40.85 -12.02 -4.08
C GLN A 11 -40.55 -10.54 -3.80
N GLY A 12 -40.94 -10.08 -2.61
CA GLY A 12 -40.71 -8.73 -2.14
C GLY A 12 -39.22 -8.37 -2.15
N TYR A 13 -38.87 -7.34 -2.91
CA TYR A 13 -37.55 -6.74 -2.94
C TYR A 13 -37.33 -5.95 -1.64
N ASP A 14 -36.50 -6.48 -0.73
CA ASP A 14 -36.24 -5.86 0.58
C ASP A 14 -35.21 -4.71 0.44
N PHE A 15 -35.72 -3.49 0.32
CA PHE A 15 -34.97 -2.23 0.29
C PHE A 15 -34.01 -2.05 1.50
N ASN A 16 -34.23 -2.77 2.60
CA ASN A 16 -33.44 -2.67 3.82
C ASN A 16 -32.10 -3.42 3.74
N ASP A 17 -31.96 -4.40 2.84
CA ASP A 17 -30.72 -5.15 2.63
C ASP A 17 -29.74 -4.37 1.74
N ASP A 18 -30.25 -3.68 0.72
CA ASP A 18 -29.46 -2.79 -0.14
C ASP A 18 -28.86 -1.60 0.63
N SER A 19 -29.60 -1.02 1.59
CA SER A 19 -29.09 0.05 2.46
C SER A 19 -27.94 -0.41 3.35
N LYS A 20 -28.02 -1.63 3.89
CA LYS A 20 -26.95 -2.25 4.69
C LYS A 20 -25.75 -2.62 3.82
N LEU A 21 -25.98 -3.11 2.61
CA LEU A 21 -24.94 -3.41 1.63
C LEU A 21 -24.19 -2.13 1.23
N VAL A 22 -24.91 -1.05 0.93
CA VAL A 22 -24.35 0.27 0.61
C VAL A 22 -23.58 0.85 1.79
N ALA A 23 -24.07 0.71 3.03
CA ALA A 23 -23.34 1.13 4.23
C ALA A 23 -22.03 0.35 4.42
N ARG A 24 -22.05 -0.98 4.23
CA ARG A 24 -20.85 -1.85 4.29
C ARG A 24 -19.85 -1.51 3.19
N LEU A 25 -20.32 -1.29 1.96
CA LEU A 25 -19.49 -0.91 0.82
C LEU A 25 -18.92 0.49 1.00
N THR A 26 -19.70 1.43 1.54
CA THR A 26 -19.25 2.79 1.87
C THR A 26 -18.22 2.78 3.00
N GLN A 27 -18.39 1.93 4.02
CA GLN A 27 -17.41 1.77 5.09
C GLN A 27 -16.14 1.07 4.59
N ARG A 28 -16.25 0.10 3.68
CA ARG A 28 -15.12 -0.56 3.02
C ARG A 28 -14.38 0.40 2.08
N ALA A 29 -15.10 1.27 1.37
CA ALA A 29 -14.55 2.32 0.52
C ALA A 29 -13.88 3.43 1.35
N LYS A 30 -14.47 3.84 2.48
CA LYS A 30 -13.86 4.77 3.44
C LYS A 30 -12.59 4.18 4.06
N ARG A 31 -12.63 2.92 4.51
CA ARG A 31 -11.44 2.16 4.97
C ARG A 31 -10.37 2.06 3.88
N SER A 32 -10.75 1.81 2.63
CA SER A 32 -9.83 1.79 1.48
C SER A 32 -9.23 3.18 1.17
N LYS A 33 -10.01 4.26 1.37
CA LYS A 33 -9.56 5.66 1.18
C LYS A 33 -8.57 6.10 2.27
N THR A 34 -8.67 5.58 3.49
CA THR A 34 -7.66 5.76 4.56
C THR A 34 -6.52 4.74 4.50
N ALA A 35 -6.75 3.52 3.99
CA ALA A 35 -5.78 2.42 3.95
C ALA A 35 -4.61 2.61 2.97
N ASN A 36 -4.51 3.72 2.25
CA ASN A 36 -3.32 4.03 1.45
C ASN A 36 -2.46 5.15 2.05
N LYS A 37 -2.88 5.76 3.18
CA LYS A 37 -2.13 6.83 3.84
C LYS A 37 -1.41 6.26 5.07
N VAL A 38 -0.11 6.53 5.17
CA VAL A 38 0.65 6.27 6.40
C VAL A 38 0.41 7.43 7.36
N GLU A 39 -0.08 7.13 8.56
CA GLU A 39 -0.31 8.13 9.60
C GLU A 39 1.00 8.47 10.31
N LEU A 40 1.21 9.77 10.59
CA LEU A 40 2.38 10.28 11.29
C LEU A 40 1.96 10.95 12.60
N ASN A 41 2.76 10.80 13.64
CA ASN A 41 2.62 11.58 14.88
C ASN A 41 3.23 12.99 14.74
N LYS A 42 3.11 13.79 15.81
CA LYS A 42 3.63 15.18 15.88
C LYS A 42 5.13 15.32 15.61
N ASN A 43 5.90 14.24 15.70
CA ASN A 43 7.34 14.21 15.42
C ASN A 43 7.63 13.67 14.02
N GLY A 44 6.63 13.57 13.15
CA GLY A 44 6.77 13.01 11.80
C GLY A 44 7.02 11.51 11.77
N ARG A 45 6.82 10.76 12.86
CA ARG A 45 7.08 9.30 12.88
C ARG A 45 5.83 8.51 12.54
N PRO A 46 5.95 7.40 11.79
CA PRO A 46 4.83 6.55 11.47
C PRO A 46 4.20 6.01 12.76
N VAL A 47 2.87 5.86 12.76
CA VAL A 47 2.10 5.26 13.86
C VAL A 47 0.99 4.38 13.29
N GLY A 48 0.71 3.27 13.98
CA GLY A 48 -0.41 2.40 13.61
C GLY A 48 -0.29 1.77 12.21
N TRP A 49 0.92 1.71 11.65
CA TRP A 49 1.14 1.21 10.30
C TRP A 49 0.68 -0.24 10.15
N HIS A 50 -0.08 -0.48 9.07
CA HIS A 50 -0.68 -1.76 8.74
C HIS A 50 -0.76 -1.90 7.22
N ASP A 51 0.40 -2.16 6.61
CA ASP A 51 0.58 -2.53 5.19
C ASP A 51 0.32 -1.41 4.16
N GLN A 52 0.26 -0.14 4.59
CA GLN A 52 0.06 0.99 3.67
C GLN A 52 1.39 1.48 3.07
N SER A 53 1.56 1.52 1.75
CA SER A 53 2.74 2.14 1.08
C SER A 53 4.11 1.83 1.76
N TRP A 54 4.62 0.61 1.56
CA TRP A 54 5.88 0.15 2.15
C TRP A 54 7.05 1.14 1.97
N MET A 55 7.24 1.68 0.76
CA MET A 55 8.35 2.61 0.48
C MET A 55 8.30 3.87 1.34
N TYR A 56 7.10 4.42 1.55
CA TYR A 56 6.93 5.60 2.39
C TYR A 56 7.18 5.26 3.86
N TYR A 57 6.57 4.17 4.36
CA TYR A 57 6.80 3.68 5.71
C TYR A 57 8.29 3.45 6.00
N LYS A 58 8.95 2.69 5.12
CA LYS A 58 10.37 2.36 5.22
C LYS A 58 11.19 3.64 5.36
N LYS A 59 10.97 4.62 4.49
CA LYS A 59 11.74 5.87 4.53
C LYS A 59 11.53 6.65 5.81
N MET A 60 10.30 6.71 6.33
CA MET A 60 10.01 7.41 7.58
C MET A 60 10.62 6.71 8.81
N VAL A 61 10.69 5.38 8.81
CA VAL A 61 11.39 4.64 9.87
C VAL A 61 12.90 4.79 9.75
N GLU A 62 13.47 4.78 8.53
CA GLU A 62 14.89 5.06 8.30
C GLU A 62 15.29 6.42 8.87
N ILE A 63 14.51 7.48 8.59
CA ILE A 63 14.73 8.82 9.16
C ILE A 63 14.71 8.77 10.69
N ALA A 64 13.71 8.11 11.30
CA ALA A 64 13.62 7.99 12.75
C ALA A 64 14.81 7.22 13.37
N LEU A 65 15.37 6.24 12.65
CA LEU A 65 16.56 5.51 13.04
C LEU A 65 17.83 6.36 12.86
N GLU A 66 17.94 7.11 11.78
CA GLU A 66 19.04 8.06 11.50
C GLU A 66 19.12 9.16 12.57
N GLU A 67 17.99 9.77 12.93
CA GLU A 67 17.86 10.75 14.02
C GLU A 67 18.43 10.23 15.35
N LYS A 68 18.32 8.92 15.56
CA LYS A 68 18.80 8.23 16.77
C LYS A 68 20.16 7.58 16.59
N ARG A 69 20.80 7.71 15.42
CA ARG A 69 22.07 7.06 15.03
C ARG A 69 22.01 5.53 15.12
N MET A 70 20.84 4.95 14.88
CA MET A 70 20.56 3.51 15.01
C MET A 70 20.53 2.78 13.66
N ILE A 71 20.55 3.49 12.52
CA ILE A 71 20.37 2.89 11.19
C ILE A 71 21.41 1.80 10.88
N ALA A 72 22.68 2.02 11.23
CA ALA A 72 23.75 1.04 11.02
C ALA A 72 23.55 -0.25 11.84
N TYR A 73 22.93 -0.15 13.03
CA TYR A 73 22.55 -1.32 13.81
C TYR A 73 21.33 -2.03 13.19
N ALA A 74 20.34 -1.28 12.70
CA ALA A 74 19.16 -1.85 12.05
C ALA A 74 19.51 -2.62 10.76
N ASN A 75 20.43 -2.08 9.95
CA ASN A 75 20.94 -2.72 8.74
C ASN A 75 21.89 -3.90 9.03
N GLY A 76 22.42 -3.98 10.26
CA GLY A 76 23.35 -5.04 10.67
C GLY A 76 24.80 -4.77 10.26
N ASP A 77 25.13 -3.53 9.91
CA ASP A 77 26.48 -3.06 9.60
C ASP A 77 27.37 -3.08 10.86
N VAL A 78 26.77 -2.74 12.01
CA VAL A 78 27.42 -2.90 13.32
C VAL A 78 27.11 -4.28 13.87
N LYS A 79 28.16 -5.06 14.13
CA LYS A 79 28.09 -6.40 14.72
C LYS A 79 28.87 -6.45 16.02
N LEU A 80 28.40 -7.28 16.94
CA LEU A 80 29.13 -7.57 18.17
C LEU A 80 30.32 -8.49 17.85
N ALA A 81 31.53 -8.04 18.12
CA ALA A 81 32.74 -8.85 17.94
C ALA A 81 32.81 -10.01 18.94
N PHE A 82 33.45 -11.10 18.54
CA PHE A 82 33.78 -12.19 19.46
C PHE A 82 34.71 -11.65 20.56
N GLY A 83 34.42 -11.98 21.83
CA GLY A 83 35.19 -11.48 22.96
C GLY A 83 35.00 -9.98 23.29
N ALA A 84 33.94 -9.35 22.79
CA ALA A 84 33.63 -7.97 23.14
C ALA A 84 33.53 -7.77 24.68
N SER A 85 34.03 -6.63 25.16
CA SER A 85 33.87 -6.24 26.57
C SER A 85 32.40 -6.09 26.94
N ASP A 86 32.10 -6.17 28.24
CA ASP A 86 30.72 -6.08 28.71
C ASP A 86 30.10 -4.71 28.43
N ASP A 87 30.89 -3.62 28.46
CA ASP A 87 30.44 -2.29 28.04
C ASP A 87 30.00 -2.28 26.56
N LYS A 88 30.79 -2.89 25.67
CA LYS A 88 30.44 -2.99 24.25
C LYS A 88 29.20 -3.83 24.03
N LYS A 89 29.03 -4.93 24.78
CA LYS A 89 27.81 -5.74 24.76
C LYS A 89 26.60 -4.92 25.20
N LYS A 90 26.70 -4.17 26.29
CA LYS A 90 25.63 -3.33 26.82
C LYS A 90 25.19 -2.28 25.80
N VAL A 91 26.13 -1.52 25.23
CA VAL A 91 25.85 -0.52 24.18
C VAL A 91 25.17 -1.16 22.97
N PHE A 92 25.63 -2.34 22.53
CA PHE A 92 25.01 -3.05 21.42
C PHE A 92 23.56 -3.48 21.75
N MET A 93 23.31 -4.03 22.94
CA MET A 93 21.97 -4.44 23.37
C MET A 93 21.01 -3.25 23.49
N GLU A 94 21.48 -2.12 24.03
CA GLU A 94 20.70 -0.88 24.11
C GLU A 94 20.34 -0.35 22.72
N ALA A 95 21.28 -0.38 21.77
CA ALA A 95 21.01 -0.01 20.39
C ALA A 95 19.96 -0.92 19.74
N GLN A 96 20.08 -2.24 19.92
CA GLN A 96 19.10 -3.21 19.43
C GLN A 96 17.70 -2.99 20.04
N ALA A 97 17.63 -2.69 21.35
CA ALA A 97 16.38 -2.35 22.02
C ALA A 97 15.74 -1.09 21.44
N LYS A 98 16.56 -0.07 21.14
CA LYS A 98 16.08 1.19 20.55
C LYS A 98 15.55 1.03 19.13
N VAL A 99 16.23 0.21 18.31
CA VAL A 99 15.72 -0.18 16.98
C VAL A 99 14.36 -0.88 17.11
N LYS A 100 14.22 -1.86 18.01
CA LYS A 100 12.93 -2.53 18.26
C LYS A 100 11.84 -1.53 18.66
N GLN A 101 12.13 -0.63 19.59
CA GLN A 101 11.17 0.36 20.07
C GLN A 101 10.67 1.27 18.94
N ILE A 102 11.57 1.77 18.09
CA ILE A 102 11.21 2.63 16.96
C ILE A 102 10.30 1.89 15.99
N ILE A 103 10.64 0.65 15.63
CA ILE A 103 9.82 -0.18 14.75
C ILE A 103 8.47 -0.46 15.41
N MET A 104 8.45 -1.02 16.62
CA MET A 104 7.21 -1.38 17.33
C MET A 104 6.25 -0.20 17.51
N ALA A 105 6.76 0.98 17.87
CA ALA A 105 5.96 2.18 18.03
C ALA A 105 5.34 2.68 16.72
N SER A 106 5.91 2.28 15.58
CA SER A 106 5.40 2.64 14.26
C SER A 106 4.29 1.74 13.74
N LEU A 107 4.16 0.54 14.28
CA LEU A 107 3.26 -0.49 13.78
C LEU A 107 1.90 -0.45 14.47
N SER A 108 0.90 -1.05 13.84
CA SER A 108 -0.33 -1.42 14.53
C SER A 108 -0.06 -2.45 15.62
N MET A 109 -0.89 -2.47 16.66
CA MET A 109 -0.73 -3.38 17.80
C MET A 109 -0.64 -4.85 17.38
N ALA A 110 -1.52 -5.28 16.47
CA ALA A 110 -1.57 -6.64 15.98
C ALA A 110 -0.27 -7.03 15.23
N PHE A 111 0.29 -6.11 14.46
CA PHE A 111 1.52 -6.37 13.72
C PHE A 111 2.75 -6.32 14.62
N GLY A 112 2.78 -5.37 15.56
CA GLY A 112 3.79 -5.31 16.61
C GLY A 112 3.88 -6.61 17.41
N GLN A 113 2.75 -7.18 17.85
CA GLN A 113 2.71 -8.46 18.57
C GLN A 113 3.39 -9.61 17.80
N ARG A 114 3.20 -9.68 16.48
CA ARG A 114 3.86 -10.71 15.65
C ARG A 114 5.38 -10.56 15.62
N LEU A 115 5.88 -9.33 15.68
CA LEU A 115 7.32 -9.07 15.65
C LEU A 115 7.99 -9.19 17.02
N MET A 116 7.24 -9.16 18.14
CA MET A 116 7.82 -9.24 19.50
C MET A 116 8.69 -10.47 19.73
N VAL A 117 8.43 -11.58 19.04
CA VAL A 117 9.20 -12.82 19.17
C VAL A 117 10.64 -12.70 18.65
N MET A 118 10.96 -11.62 17.92
CA MET A 118 12.27 -11.46 17.30
C MET A 118 13.33 -11.02 18.30
N LYS A 119 14.46 -11.75 18.30
CA LYS A 119 15.55 -11.59 19.27
C LYS A 119 16.23 -10.21 19.19
N SER A 120 16.27 -9.55 18.04
CA SER A 120 16.98 -8.27 17.86
C SER A 120 16.23 -7.30 16.95
N GLY A 121 16.53 -6.00 17.06
CA GLY A 121 15.95 -4.98 16.19
C GLY A 121 16.40 -5.14 14.74
N THR A 122 17.65 -5.57 14.50
CA THR A 122 18.15 -5.94 13.17
C THR A 122 17.31 -7.05 12.53
N LYS A 123 16.96 -8.10 13.30
CA LYS A 123 16.11 -9.19 12.78
C LYS A 123 14.70 -8.70 12.43
N MET A 124 14.16 -7.80 13.25
CA MET A 124 12.86 -7.17 13.00
C MET A 124 12.86 -6.32 11.73
N TRP A 125 13.87 -5.46 11.58
CA TRP A 125 14.04 -4.63 10.38
C TRP A 125 14.23 -5.47 9.11
N LYS A 126 15.12 -6.47 9.20
CA LYS A 126 15.38 -7.41 8.11
C LYS A 126 14.11 -8.17 7.70
N TYR A 127 13.34 -8.69 8.65
CA TYR A 127 12.09 -9.40 8.35
C TYR A 127 11.10 -8.51 7.60
N LEU A 128 10.93 -7.26 8.02
CA LEU A 128 10.07 -6.30 7.32
C LEU A 128 10.58 -6.05 5.89
N GLY A 129 11.88 -5.80 5.73
CA GLY A 129 12.49 -5.69 4.40
C GLY A 129 12.24 -6.92 3.54
N GLU A 130 12.46 -8.12 4.05
CA GLU A 130 12.22 -9.37 3.32
C GLU A 130 10.74 -9.58 2.96
N MET A 131 9.82 -9.24 3.86
CA MET A 131 8.38 -9.39 3.67
C MET A 131 7.82 -8.44 2.60
N TYR A 132 8.30 -7.20 2.52
CA TYR A 132 7.73 -6.18 1.62
C TYR A 132 8.62 -5.81 0.43
N GLU A 133 9.91 -6.15 0.42
CA GLU A 133 10.79 -5.98 -0.74
C GLU A 133 10.86 -7.24 -1.60
N GLY A 134 10.18 -8.33 -1.21
CA GLY A 134 10.07 -9.55 -2.02
C GLY A 134 11.40 -10.28 -2.24
N LYS A 135 12.46 -9.94 -1.48
CA LYS A 135 13.83 -10.45 -1.71
C LYS A 135 14.05 -11.92 -1.32
N GLN A 136 13.10 -12.58 -0.66
CA GLN A 136 13.28 -13.96 -0.21
C GLN A 136 12.11 -14.93 -0.52
N ASN A 137 10.92 -14.44 -0.88
CA ASN A 137 9.76 -15.32 -1.12
C ASN A 137 9.03 -14.95 -2.42
N ALA A 138 9.24 -15.76 -3.45
CA ALA A 138 8.59 -15.62 -4.75
C ALA A 138 7.05 -15.60 -4.64
N ALA A 139 6.47 -16.39 -3.72
CA ALA A 139 5.01 -16.42 -3.52
C ALA A 139 4.49 -15.09 -2.95
N THR A 140 5.19 -14.48 -2.00
CA THR A 140 4.81 -13.16 -1.46
C THR A 140 4.94 -12.07 -2.52
N ARG A 141 5.99 -12.13 -3.34
CA ARG A 141 6.17 -11.22 -4.47
C ARG A 141 5.02 -11.35 -5.48
N THR A 142 4.72 -12.56 -5.94
CA THR A 142 3.60 -12.83 -6.85
C THR A 142 2.26 -12.37 -6.27
N ASN A 143 1.99 -12.60 -5.00
CA ASN A 143 0.77 -12.11 -4.35
C ASN A 143 0.70 -10.57 -4.33
N GLN A 144 1.81 -9.88 -4.08
CA GLN A 144 1.85 -8.41 -4.11
C GLN A 144 1.71 -7.84 -5.54
N GLU A 145 2.34 -8.49 -6.53
CA GLU A 145 2.16 -8.18 -7.95
C GLU A 145 0.70 -8.27 -8.36
N GLU A 146 0.01 -9.34 -7.94
CA GLU A 146 -1.40 -9.59 -8.22
C GLU A 146 -2.30 -8.57 -7.50
N ILE A 147 -2.05 -8.29 -6.22
CA ILE A 147 -2.80 -7.26 -5.48
C ILE A 147 -2.66 -5.89 -6.15
N LEU A 148 -1.45 -5.51 -6.59
CA LEU A 148 -1.22 -4.24 -7.29
C LEU A 148 -1.89 -4.22 -8.67
N LEU A 149 -1.86 -5.32 -9.41
CA LEU A 149 -2.58 -5.45 -10.69
C LEU A 149 -4.09 -5.30 -10.49
N ASN A 150 -4.64 -5.99 -9.52
CA ASN A 150 -6.07 -5.94 -9.20
C ASN A 150 -6.48 -4.52 -8.78
N LYS A 151 -5.65 -3.83 -7.98
CA LYS A 151 -5.87 -2.42 -7.61
C LYS A 151 -5.82 -1.50 -8.83
N LEU A 152 -4.86 -1.68 -9.74
CA LEU A 152 -4.76 -0.90 -10.98
C LEU A 152 -5.99 -1.11 -11.86
N GLN A 153 -6.44 -2.35 -12.03
CA GLN A 153 -7.62 -2.70 -12.83
C GLN A 153 -8.93 -2.17 -12.21
N ALA A 154 -9.05 -2.22 -10.89
CA ALA A 154 -10.23 -1.74 -10.17
C ALA A 154 -10.23 -0.22 -9.93
N SER A 155 -9.13 0.47 -10.24
CA SER A 155 -9.03 1.91 -10.04
C SER A 155 -10.02 2.64 -10.94
N LYS A 156 -10.81 3.52 -10.33
CA LYS A 156 -11.77 4.39 -11.00
C LYS A 156 -11.59 5.81 -10.48
N TYR A 157 -11.72 6.77 -11.37
CA TYR A 157 -11.72 8.19 -11.05
C TYR A 157 -12.76 8.47 -9.97
N LYS A 158 -12.36 9.20 -8.93
CA LYS A 158 -13.23 9.54 -7.81
C LYS A 158 -13.80 10.93 -8.02
N PRO A 159 -15.12 11.17 -7.83
CA PRO A 159 -15.75 12.46 -8.10
C PRO A 159 -15.15 13.65 -7.34
N ASN A 160 -14.46 13.40 -6.23
CA ASN A 160 -13.86 14.43 -5.37
C ASN A 160 -12.34 14.52 -5.50
N TRP A 161 -11.75 13.89 -6.51
CA TRP A 161 -10.32 13.96 -6.83
C TRP A 161 -10.11 14.81 -8.07
N ASP A 162 -9.01 15.55 -8.11
CA ASP A 162 -8.54 16.11 -9.38
C ASP A 162 -7.94 15.01 -10.26
N VAL A 163 -7.98 15.22 -11.59
CA VAL A 163 -7.46 14.29 -12.60
C VAL A 163 -5.97 14.03 -12.37
N ALA A 164 -5.19 15.05 -12.03
CA ALA A 164 -3.77 14.90 -11.72
C ALA A 164 -3.55 13.94 -10.53
N GLN A 165 -4.29 14.12 -9.43
CA GLN A 165 -4.19 13.24 -8.25
C GLN A 165 -4.54 11.78 -8.58
N HIS A 166 -5.52 11.57 -9.47
CA HIS A 166 -5.88 10.23 -9.92
C HIS A 166 -4.78 9.59 -10.78
N VAL A 167 -4.22 10.35 -11.72
CA VAL A 167 -3.11 9.93 -12.58
C VAL A 167 -1.86 9.62 -11.74
N ASP A 168 -1.48 10.50 -10.80
CA ASP A 168 -0.33 10.30 -9.90
C ASP A 168 -0.47 9.02 -9.08
N ASN A 169 -1.67 8.75 -8.55
CA ASN A 169 -1.93 7.52 -7.82
C ASN A 169 -1.78 6.27 -8.70
N MET A 170 -2.21 6.32 -9.97
CA MET A 170 -2.01 5.23 -10.94
C MET A 170 -0.53 5.01 -11.25
N PHE A 171 0.24 6.08 -11.50
CA PHE A 171 1.69 5.99 -11.75
C PHE A 171 2.46 5.49 -10.52
N MET A 172 2.05 5.89 -9.31
CA MET A 172 2.63 5.42 -8.07
C MET A 172 2.42 3.89 -7.89
N MET A 173 1.22 3.37 -8.19
CA MET A 173 0.97 1.92 -8.17
C MET A 173 1.80 1.16 -9.21
N ARG A 174 2.03 1.75 -10.39
CA ARG A 174 2.94 1.18 -11.40
C ARG A 174 4.38 1.15 -10.90
N ALA A 175 4.88 2.24 -10.34
CA ALA A 175 6.24 2.33 -9.81
C ALA A 175 6.50 1.31 -8.68
N GLN A 176 5.52 1.09 -7.80
CA GLN A 176 5.57 0.04 -6.78
C GLN A 176 5.71 -1.36 -7.40
N ARG A 177 5.05 -1.60 -8.53
CA ARG A 177 5.12 -2.87 -9.25
C ARG A 177 6.46 -3.07 -9.98
N THR A 178 7.02 -2.01 -10.56
CA THR A 178 8.37 -2.02 -11.15
C THR A 178 9.43 -2.29 -10.07
N ALA A 179 9.28 -1.75 -8.86
CA ALA A 179 10.17 -2.03 -7.73
C ALA A 179 10.17 -3.51 -7.30
N LEU A 180 9.10 -4.27 -7.62
CA LEU A 180 9.02 -5.72 -7.45
C LEU A 180 9.60 -6.52 -8.62
N SER A 181 10.26 -5.87 -9.59
CA SER A 181 10.72 -6.48 -10.87
C SER A 181 9.59 -7.00 -11.76
N ALA A 182 8.35 -6.52 -11.56
CA ALA A 182 7.18 -6.93 -12.33
C ALA A 182 6.69 -5.79 -13.23
N ASP A 183 7.61 -5.24 -14.01
CA ASP A 183 7.37 -4.05 -14.81
C ASP A 183 6.17 -4.22 -15.78
N MET A 184 5.50 -3.12 -16.05
CA MET A 184 4.33 -3.08 -16.92
C MET A 184 4.66 -2.25 -18.16
N ARG A 185 4.50 -2.86 -19.34
CA ARG A 185 4.64 -2.17 -20.63
C ARG A 185 3.70 -0.97 -20.70
N ASP A 186 4.21 0.15 -21.21
CA ASP A 186 3.46 1.42 -21.31
C ASP A 186 2.07 1.28 -21.95
N PRO A 187 1.88 0.56 -23.08
CA PRO A 187 0.55 0.47 -23.68
C PRO A 187 -0.49 -0.21 -22.79
N ILE A 188 -0.07 -1.18 -21.97
CA ILE A 188 -0.95 -1.87 -21.02
C ILE A 188 -1.35 -0.91 -19.90
N PHE A 189 -0.39 -0.15 -19.37
CA PHE A 189 -0.65 0.83 -18.33
C PHE A 189 -1.54 1.98 -18.82
N ILE A 190 -1.27 2.52 -20.01
CA ILE A 190 -2.07 3.57 -20.64
C ILE A 190 -3.51 3.09 -20.83
N ASN A 191 -3.74 1.86 -21.29
CA ASN A 191 -5.08 1.28 -21.39
C ASN A 191 -5.80 1.20 -20.04
N LEU A 192 -5.12 0.78 -18.97
CA LEU A 192 -5.69 0.75 -17.63
C LEU A 192 -6.02 2.16 -17.13
N LEU A 193 -5.16 3.14 -17.39
CA LEU A 193 -5.39 4.55 -17.07
C LEU A 193 -6.62 5.08 -17.81
N MET A 194 -6.77 4.82 -19.10
CA MET A 194 -7.94 5.23 -19.88
C MET A 194 -9.24 4.60 -19.35
N LYS A 195 -9.22 3.30 -19.01
CA LYS A 195 -10.37 2.57 -18.41
C LYS A 195 -10.73 3.04 -17.00
N SER A 196 -9.82 3.73 -16.32
CA SER A 196 -10.06 4.25 -14.98
C SER A 196 -10.83 5.58 -15.00
N LEU A 197 -10.84 6.30 -16.13
CA LEU A 197 -11.52 7.58 -16.28
C LEU A 197 -13.01 7.41 -16.61
N PRO A 198 -13.89 8.36 -16.20
CA PRO A 198 -15.32 8.29 -16.52
C PRO A 198 -15.57 8.40 -18.03
N PRO A 199 -16.61 7.74 -18.57
CA PRO A 199 -17.03 7.93 -19.95
C PRO A 199 -17.85 9.23 -20.06
N ASN A 200 -17.17 10.36 -20.28
CA ASN A 200 -17.83 11.62 -20.61
C ASN A 200 -16.95 12.47 -21.53
N SER A 201 -17.57 13.44 -22.21
CA SER A 201 -16.95 14.24 -23.26
C SER A 201 -15.65 14.93 -22.85
N ARG A 202 -15.53 15.36 -21.58
CA ARG A 202 -14.30 15.95 -21.04
C ARG A 202 -13.13 14.96 -21.08
N PHE A 203 -13.38 13.70 -20.73
CA PHE A 203 -12.35 12.65 -20.70
C PHE A 203 -12.20 11.92 -22.04
N ASP A 204 -13.19 11.97 -22.93
CA ASP A 204 -13.08 11.41 -24.28
C ASP A 204 -12.03 12.17 -25.11
N ARG A 205 -11.95 13.50 -24.96
CA ARG A 205 -10.86 14.31 -25.55
C ARG A 205 -9.48 13.90 -25.03
N LEU A 206 -9.37 13.60 -23.73
CA LEU A 206 -8.12 13.12 -23.12
C LEU A 206 -7.76 11.73 -23.66
N ARG A 207 -8.74 10.82 -23.76
CA ARG A 207 -8.56 9.47 -24.29
C ARG A 207 -8.05 9.49 -25.73
N GLY A 208 -8.65 10.30 -26.60
CA GLY A 208 -8.20 10.46 -27.99
C GLY A 208 -6.78 11.01 -28.11
N LYS A 209 -6.35 11.90 -27.20
CA LYS A 209 -4.95 12.38 -27.16
C LYS A 209 -3.97 11.29 -26.73
N MET A 210 -4.35 10.44 -25.77
CA MET A 210 -3.50 9.35 -25.28
C MET A 210 -3.38 8.19 -26.28
N GLU A 211 -4.44 7.92 -27.07
CA GLU A 211 -4.42 6.91 -28.14
C GLU A 211 -3.54 7.34 -29.33
N THR A 212 -3.44 8.64 -29.59
CA THR A 212 -2.69 9.20 -30.73
C THR A 212 -1.24 9.59 -30.39
N GLY A 213 -0.85 9.58 -29.11
CA GLY A 213 0.51 9.93 -28.66
C GLY A 213 0.87 11.40 -28.82
N ALA A 214 -0.12 12.29 -28.97
CA ALA A 214 0.11 13.71 -29.25
C ALA A 214 0.50 14.50 -27.99
N SER A 215 1.64 15.19 -28.04
CA SER A 215 2.24 15.94 -26.92
C SER A 215 1.79 17.40 -26.79
N GLU A 216 0.79 17.88 -27.52
CA GLU A 216 0.47 19.32 -27.54
C GLU A 216 -0.80 19.68 -26.75
N VAL A 217 -0.57 20.55 -25.76
CA VAL A 217 -1.57 21.27 -24.97
C VAL A 217 -1.76 22.64 -25.64
N ASP A 218 -2.73 22.74 -26.55
CA ASP A 218 -3.33 24.05 -26.81
C ASP A 218 -4.36 24.32 -25.71
N THR A 219 -3.93 25.15 -24.76
CA THR A 219 -4.80 25.92 -23.87
C THR A 219 -5.52 26.98 -24.70
N LEU A 220 -6.78 26.70 -25.03
CA LEU A 220 -7.83 27.70 -25.21
C LEU A 220 -9.10 27.16 -24.53
#